data_AF-A0A3D5USD7-F1
#
_entry.id   AF-A0A3D5USD7-F1
#
_cell.length_a   1.000
_cell.length_b   1.000
_cell.length_c   1.000
_cell.angle_alpha   90.00
_cell.angle_beta   90.00
_cell.angle_gamma   90.00
#
_symmetry.space_group_name_H-M   'P 1'
#
loop_
_entity.id
_entity.type
_entity.pdbx_description
1 polymer ?
#
loop_
_entity_poly.entity_id
_entity_poly.type
_entity_poly.pdbx_seq_one_letter_code
_entity_poly.pdbx_strand_id
1 'polypeptide(L)'
;SADSGTSRVWFPADSLGAGAFGAALWSNAGTASPGDLAETARRTAVQLGAKGDMDRDFGSTAFATIDGKGGAVACAVTMNGAFGSGHVAEGAGVVLAASP
;
A
#
# COMPACT_ATOMS: atom_id res chain seq x y z
N SER A 1 13.93 9.31 -2.08
CA SER A 1 12.59 9.92 -1.98
C SER A 1 12.48 11.05 -2.98
N ALA A 2 11.26 11.42 -3.38
CA ALA A 2 10.99 12.68 -4.07
C ALA A 2 10.01 13.52 -3.26
N ASP A 3 10.21 14.83 -3.25
CA ASP A 3 9.30 15.81 -2.66
C ASP A 3 8.64 16.60 -3.80
N SER A 4 7.32 16.67 -3.80
CA SER A 4 6.52 17.51 -4.71
C SER A 4 5.41 18.19 -3.90
N GLY A 5 5.60 19.47 -3.58
CA GLY A 5 4.65 20.23 -2.78
C GLY A 5 4.56 19.73 -1.33
N THR A 6 3.36 19.39 -0.87
CA THR A 6 3.11 18.81 0.47
C THR A 6 3.25 17.29 0.52
N SER A 7 3.51 16.64 -0.62
CA SER A 7 3.56 15.18 -0.72
C SER A 7 5.00 14.68 -0.74
N ARG A 8 5.29 13.76 0.17
CA ARG A 8 6.57 13.04 0.24
C ARG A 8 6.39 11.62 -0.27
N VAL A 9 7.14 11.26 -1.31
CA VAL A 9 7.14 9.90 -1.86
C VAL A 9 8.42 9.19 -1.46
N TRP A 10 8.27 8.06 -0.76
CA TRP A 10 9.37 7.15 -0.44
C TRP A 10 9.47 6.09 -1.52
N PHE A 11 10.58 6.11 -2.26
CA PHE A 11 10.91 5.03 -3.16
C PHE A 11 11.67 3.95 -2.39
N PRO A 12 11.40 2.67 -2.67
CA PRO A 12 12.25 1.60 -2.18
C PRO A 12 13.67 1.73 -2.75
N ALA A 13 14.63 1.04 -2.12
CA ALA A 13 16.00 0.99 -2.65
C ALA A 13 16.02 0.40 -4.06
N ASP A 14 16.95 0.84 -4.91
CA ASP A 14 17.08 0.36 -6.31
C ASP A 14 17.32 -1.16 -6.40
N SER A 15 17.81 -1.77 -5.33
CA SER A 15 18.00 -3.22 -5.20
C SER A 15 16.68 -3.99 -4.95
N LEU A 16 15.62 -3.29 -4.56
CA LEU A 16 14.31 -3.89 -4.34
C LEU A 16 13.57 -4.01 -5.67
N GLY A 17 13.65 -5.20 -6.28
CA GLY A 17 13.02 -5.48 -7.57
C GLY A 17 11.51 -5.20 -7.58
N ALA A 18 10.97 -4.91 -8.76
CA ALA A 18 9.54 -4.70 -8.95
C ALA A 18 8.74 -5.90 -8.41
N GLY A 19 7.71 -5.64 -7.60
CA GLY A 19 6.88 -6.68 -7.00
C GLY A 19 7.48 -7.38 -5.77
N ALA A 20 8.71 -7.08 -5.34
CA ALA A 20 9.32 -7.70 -4.16
C ALA A 20 8.51 -7.46 -2.87
N PHE A 21 7.91 -6.27 -2.72
CA PHE A 21 6.97 -6.00 -1.63
C PHE A 21 5.76 -6.92 -1.66
N GLY A 22 5.10 -7.07 -2.82
CA GLY A 22 3.93 -7.94 -2.97
C GLY A 22 4.26 -9.41 -2.70
N ALA A 23 5.41 -9.89 -3.18
CA ALA A 23 5.88 -11.25 -2.93
C ALA A 23 6.14 -11.52 -1.44
N ALA A 24 6.85 -10.61 -0.77
CA ALA A 24 7.13 -10.72 0.66
C ALA A 24 5.84 -10.61 1.50
N LEU A 25 4.94 -9.70 1.14
CA LEU A 25 3.67 -9.50 1.82
C LEU A 25 2.81 -10.76 1.74
N TRP A 26 2.67 -11.36 0.56
CA TRP A 26 1.87 -12.57 0.37
C TRP A 26 2.42 -13.74 1.19
N SER A 27 3.74 -13.92 1.20
CA SER A 27 4.40 -14.95 2.01
C SER A 27 4.13 -14.76 3.51
N ASN A 28 4.21 -13.52 4.01
CA ASN A 28 4.02 -13.22 5.44
C ASN A 28 2.54 -13.24 5.86
N ALA A 29 1.64 -12.79 4.99
CA ALA A 29 0.20 -12.76 5.24
C ALA A 29 -0.44 -14.16 5.25
N GLY A 30 0.09 -15.11 4.48
CA GLY A 30 -0.41 -16.49 4.43
C GLY A 30 -0.37 -17.22 5.78
N THR A 31 0.41 -16.71 6.75
CA THR A 31 0.52 -17.26 8.11
C THR A 31 -0.10 -16.36 9.19
N ALA A 32 -0.65 -15.20 8.82
CA ALA A 32 -1.16 -14.21 9.76
C ALA A 32 -2.65 -14.44 10.10
N SER A 33 -3.05 -14.08 11.32
CA SER A 33 -4.48 -13.98 11.64
C SER A 33 -5.09 -12.74 10.95
N PRO A 34 -6.41 -12.70 10.69
CA PRO A 34 -7.05 -11.54 10.06
C PRO A 34 -6.78 -10.22 10.79
N GLY A 35 -6.71 -10.25 12.12
CA GLY A 35 -6.42 -9.06 12.95
C GLY A 35 -4.98 -8.56 12.83
N ASP A 36 -4.06 -9.39 12.34
CA ASP A 36 -2.63 -9.09 12.27
C ASP A 36 -2.17 -8.67 10.87
N LEU A 37 -3.07 -8.68 9.86
CA LEU A 37 -2.72 -8.41 8.46
C LEU A 37 -2.13 -7.02 8.26
N ALA A 38 -2.71 -6.00 8.89
CA ALA A 38 -2.21 -4.62 8.82
C ALA A 38 -0.80 -4.50 9.44
N GLU A 39 -0.59 -5.11 10.60
CA GLU A 39 0.71 -5.16 11.26
C GLU A 39 1.76 -5.94 10.45
N THR A 40 1.33 -7.01 9.77
CA THR A 40 2.16 -7.82 8.88
C THR A 40 2.60 -7.04 7.65
N ALA A 41 1.70 -6.26 7.06
CA ALA A 41 2.01 -5.36 5.95
C ALA A 41 3.04 -4.30 6.35
N ARG A 42 2.86 -3.70 7.53
CA ARG A 42 3.80 -2.72 8.09
C ARG A 42 5.19 -3.31 8.29
N ARG A 43 5.29 -4.49 8.93
CA ARG A 43 6.58 -5.17 9.15
C ARG A 43 7.28 -5.51 7.86
N THR A 44 6.53 -6.01 6.87
CA THR A 44 7.06 -6.27 5.53
C THR A 44 7.63 -5.01 4.90
N ALA A 45 6.90 -3.89 4.96
CA ALA A 45 7.39 -2.61 4.42
C ALA A 45 8.68 -2.14 5.12
N VAL A 46 8.73 -2.23 6.46
CA VAL A 46 9.93 -1.85 7.24
C VAL A 46 11.12 -2.75 6.94
N GLN A 47 10.91 -4.06 6.81
CA GLN A 47 11.95 -5.02 6.41
C GLN A 47 12.54 -4.69 5.03
N LEU A 48 11.74 -4.11 4.15
CA LEU A 48 12.14 -3.70 2.81
C LEU A 48 12.62 -2.23 2.75
N GLY A 49 12.86 -1.61 3.91
CA GLY A 49 13.51 -0.30 4.01
C GLY A 49 12.57 0.90 4.12
N ALA A 50 11.27 0.68 4.28
CA ALA A 50 10.34 1.78 4.59
C ALA A 50 10.58 2.31 6.01
N LYS A 51 10.36 3.61 6.23
CA LYS A 51 10.54 4.22 7.56
C LYS A 51 9.54 3.67 8.56
N GLY A 52 9.99 3.28 9.75
CA GLY A 52 9.14 2.65 10.78
C GLY A 52 8.08 3.55 11.42
N ASP A 53 8.15 4.85 11.17
CA ASP A 53 7.21 5.88 11.63
C ASP A 53 6.28 6.33 10.49
N MET A 54 5.68 5.36 9.80
CA MET A 54 4.59 5.63 8.87
C MET A 54 3.31 5.83 9.68
N ASP A 55 2.62 6.95 9.46
CA ASP A 55 1.27 7.18 10.00
C ASP A 55 0.39 5.96 9.74
N ARG A 56 -0.43 5.58 10.73
CA ARG A 56 -1.21 4.33 10.73
C ARG A 56 -2.38 4.31 9.74
N ASP A 57 -2.31 5.08 8.65
CA ASP A 57 -3.33 5.09 7.62
C ASP A 57 -2.97 4.10 6.49
N PHE A 58 -3.38 2.84 6.69
CA PHE A 58 -3.36 1.80 5.65
C PHE A 58 -4.61 1.83 4.76
N GLY A 59 -5.43 2.89 4.85
CA GLY A 59 -6.61 3.06 4.02
C GLY A 59 -6.30 3.50 2.60
N SER A 60 -5.05 3.84 2.29
CA SER A 60 -4.67 4.42 1.01
C SER A 60 -3.50 3.68 0.37
N THR A 61 -3.51 3.60 -0.97
CA THR A 61 -2.38 3.09 -1.76
C THR A 61 -2.15 4.02 -2.95
N ALA A 62 -0.88 4.22 -3.30
CA ALA A 62 -0.48 5.03 -4.43
C ALA A 62 0.53 4.29 -5.30
N PHE A 63 0.46 4.52 -6.61
CA PHE A 63 1.43 4.01 -7.57
C PHE A 63 1.77 5.09 -8.60
N ALA A 64 2.99 5.01 -9.12
CA ALA A 64 3.45 5.80 -10.25
C ALA A 64 4.09 4.89 -11.30
N THR A 65 3.82 5.17 -12.57
CA THR A 65 4.39 4.44 -13.72
C THR A 65 4.87 5.43 -14.77
N ILE A 66 5.97 5.10 -15.45
CA ILE A 66 6.54 5.91 -16.55
C ILE A 66 6.80 4.95 -17.72
N ASP A 67 6.45 5.37 -18.94
CA ASP A 67 6.75 4.62 -20.17
C ASP A 67 8.06 5.07 -20.85
N GLY A 68 8.52 4.31 -21.84
CA GLY A 68 9.76 4.61 -22.57
C GLY A 68 9.73 5.86 -23.46
N LYS A 69 8.58 6.54 -23.56
CA LYS A 69 8.41 7.81 -24.29
C LYS A 69 8.32 9.01 -23.33
N GLY A 70 8.44 8.78 -22.02
CA GLY A 70 8.33 9.81 -20.99
C GLY A 70 6.89 10.11 -20.57
N GLY A 71 5.91 9.31 -20.98
CA GLY A 71 4.55 9.37 -20.44
C GLY A 71 4.55 8.90 -18.99
N ALA A 72 3.86 9.62 -18.09
CA ALA A 72 3.82 9.31 -16.67
C ALA A 72 2.39 9.32 -16.14
N VAL A 73 2.09 8.35 -15.26
CA VAL A 73 0.82 8.26 -14.53
C VAL A 73 1.13 8.14 -13.04
N ALA A 74 0.50 8.97 -12.23
CA ALA A 74 0.50 8.87 -10.77
C ALA A 74 -0.94 8.80 -10.28
N CYS A 75 -1.28 7.74 -9.55
CA CYS A 75 -2.61 7.54 -8.98
C CYS A 75 -2.50 7.23 -7.50
N ALA A 76 -3.41 7.82 -6.72
CA ALA A 76 -3.66 7.46 -5.34
C ALA A 76 -5.13 7.10 -5.20
N VAL A 77 -5.40 6.01 -4.49
CA VAL A 77 -6.75 5.55 -4.19
C VAL A 77 -6.85 5.31 -2.69
N THR A 78 -8.05 5.50 -2.14
CA THR A 78 -8.31 5.37 -0.71
C THR A 78 -9.65 4.69 -0.44
N MET A 79 -9.70 3.95 0.65
CA MET A 79 -10.89 3.36 1.27
C MET A 79 -11.42 4.20 2.44
N ASN A 80 -10.78 5.35 2.72
CA ASN A 80 -11.05 6.20 3.90
C ASN A 80 -10.84 5.44 5.23
N GLY A 81 -9.72 4.73 5.34
CA GLY A 81 -9.36 3.89 6.48
C GLY A 81 -9.07 2.43 6.08
N ALA A 82 -8.37 1.71 6.95
CA ALA A 82 -8.00 0.32 6.71
C ALA A 82 -9.26 -0.55 6.55
N PHE A 83 -9.40 -1.23 5.40
CA PHE A 83 -10.59 -2.02 5.04
C PHE A 83 -11.91 -1.22 4.96
N GLY A 84 -11.86 0.10 4.82
CA GLY A 84 -13.03 0.97 4.66
C GLY A 84 -14.10 0.74 5.71
N SER A 85 -15.35 0.51 5.27
CA SER A 85 -16.50 0.28 6.15
C SER A 85 -16.54 -1.12 6.77
N GLY A 86 -15.68 -2.05 6.32
CA GLY A 86 -15.76 -3.47 6.66
C GLY A 86 -16.94 -4.23 6.04
N HIS A 87 -17.79 -3.58 5.24
CA HIS A 87 -18.92 -4.22 4.56
C HIS A 87 -18.55 -4.61 3.13
N VAL A 88 -18.94 -5.82 2.73
CA VAL A 88 -18.73 -6.34 1.38
C VAL A 88 -20.03 -6.22 0.59
N ALA A 89 -19.96 -5.65 -0.61
CA ALA A 89 -21.06 -5.67 -1.56
C ALA A 89 -21.39 -7.11 -1.95
N GLU A 90 -22.62 -7.55 -1.65
CA GLU A 90 -23.06 -8.92 -1.84
C GLU A 90 -22.89 -9.37 -3.30
N GLY A 91 -22.33 -10.57 -3.49
CA GLY A 91 -22.04 -11.14 -4.81
C GLY A 91 -20.86 -10.50 -5.57
N ALA A 92 -20.33 -9.37 -5.13
CA ALA A 92 -19.23 -8.66 -5.82
C ALA A 92 -17.84 -8.96 -5.23
N GLY A 93 -17.76 -9.31 -3.94
CA GLY A 93 -16.47 -9.47 -3.26
C GLY A 93 -15.70 -8.15 -3.10
N VAL A 94 -16.40 -7.01 -3.20
CA VAL A 94 -15.83 -5.67 -3.09
C VAL A 94 -16.15 -5.09 -1.71
N VAL A 95 -15.14 -4.67 -0.96
CA VAL A 95 -15.31 -3.93 0.29
C VAL A 95 -15.68 -2.48 -0.03
N LEU A 96 -16.66 -1.92 0.68
CA LEU A 96 -17.09 -0.53 0.51
C LEU A 96 -16.21 0.43 1.31
N ALA A 97 -15.84 1.56 0.70
CA ALA A 97 -15.11 2.64 1.39
C ALA A 97 -15.93 3.18 2.57
N ALA A 98 -15.25 3.67 3.61
CA ALA A 98 -15.91 4.32 4.73
C ALA A 98 -16.48 5.69 4.31
N SER A 99 -17.63 6.08 4.86
CA SER A 99 -18.16 7.43 4.69
C SER A 99 -17.19 8.47 5.26
N PRO A 100 -17.00 9.63 4.61
CA PRO A 100 -16.21 10.74 5.15
C PRO A 100 -16.65 11.20 6.54
#